data_AF-A0A847LT67-F1
#
_entry.id   AF-A0A847LT67-F1
#
_cell.length_a   1.000
_cell.length_b   1.000
_cell.length_c   1.000
_cell.angle_alpha   90.00
_cell.angle_beta   90.00
_cell.angle_gamma   90.00
#
_symmetry.space_group_name_H-M   'P 1'
#
loop_
_entity.id
_entity.type
_entity.pdbx_description
1 polymer ?
#
loop_
_entity_poly.entity_id
_entity_poly.type
_entity_poly.pdbx_seq_one_letter_code
_entity_poly.pdbx_strand_id
1 'polypeptide(L)'
;MQQKSHVLLLSTWNYESYEGVIPGKFYEYLSSGTHIFAIVTGNKGNSEIREYIQKTNSGICYEFANKEHDYEVLKNNIIELYIRYIDGNFSAPELNEKELEKFNYANISGQLYRLIKSEN
;
A
#
# COMPACT_ATOMS: atom_id res chain seq x y z
N MET A 1 -16.24 5.68 -8.90
CA MET A 1 -16.44 6.32 -7.57
C MET A 1 -15.16 6.51 -6.75
N GLN A 2 -14.02 5.90 -7.10
CA GLN A 2 -12.71 6.17 -6.45
C GLN A 2 -11.84 7.21 -7.18
N GLN A 3 -12.12 7.53 -8.45
CA GLN A 3 -11.30 8.45 -9.28
C GLN A 3 -11.31 9.94 -8.85
N LYS A 4 -12.04 10.31 -7.78
CA LYS A 4 -12.09 11.70 -7.26
C LYS A 4 -11.51 11.86 -5.86
N SER A 5 -11.04 10.76 -5.25
CA SER A 5 -10.45 10.81 -3.91
C SER A 5 -8.96 11.13 -3.99
N HIS A 6 -8.49 11.99 -3.11
CA HIS A 6 -7.07 12.32 -2.96
C HIS A 6 -6.30 11.24 -2.17
N VAL A 7 -6.99 10.50 -1.31
CA VAL A 7 -6.44 9.45 -0.45
C VAL A 7 -7.41 8.26 -0.40
N LEU A 8 -6.88 7.04 -0.41
CA LEU A 8 -7.60 5.79 -0.25
C LEU A 8 -7.24 5.13 1.08
N LEU A 9 -8.24 4.75 1.87
CA LEU A 9 -8.06 4.05 3.12
C LEU A 9 -8.13 2.53 2.91
N LEU A 10 -7.09 1.83 3.32
CA LEU A 10 -7.04 0.37 3.40
C LEU A 10 -7.01 -0.03 4.88
N SER A 11 -7.96 -0.87 5.29
CA SER A 11 -7.97 -1.44 6.65
C SER A 11 -7.76 -2.95 6.55
N THR A 12 -6.78 -3.46 7.29
CA THR A 12 -6.41 -4.88 7.29
C THR A 12 -5.81 -5.26 8.65
N TRP A 13 -5.32 -6.48 8.78
CA TRP A 13 -4.72 -7.03 9.99
C TRP A 13 -3.45 -7.83 9.70
N ASN A 14 -2.59 -7.95 10.70
CA ASN A 14 -1.39 -8.81 10.70
C ASN A 14 -1.16 -9.38 12.10
N TYR A 15 -1.32 -10.70 12.24
CA TYR A 15 -1.19 -11.42 13.51
C TYR A 15 -0.14 -12.52 13.38
N GLU A 16 0.60 -12.81 14.45
CA GLU A 16 1.59 -13.93 14.48
C GLU A 16 0.97 -15.29 14.12
N SER A 17 -0.33 -15.49 14.39
CA SER A 17 -1.05 -16.72 14.07
C SER A 17 -1.63 -16.75 12.65
N TYR A 18 -1.66 -15.61 11.96
CA TYR A 18 -2.32 -15.46 10.67
C TYR A 18 -1.74 -14.28 9.88
N GLU A 19 -0.89 -14.61 8.91
CA GLU A 19 -0.04 -13.70 8.15
C GLU A 19 -0.30 -13.85 6.64
N GLY A 20 0.28 -12.94 5.84
CA GLY A 20 0.27 -13.06 4.38
C GLY A 20 -1.08 -12.74 3.71
N VAL A 21 -2.01 -12.10 4.44
CA VAL A 21 -3.29 -11.68 3.85
C VAL A 21 -3.11 -10.33 3.16
N ILE A 22 -3.04 -10.37 1.84
CA ILE A 22 -3.12 -9.18 0.98
C ILE A 22 -4.53 -9.10 0.39
N PRO A 23 -5.36 -8.12 0.79
CA PRO A 23 -6.68 -7.94 0.21
C PRO A 23 -6.58 -7.64 -1.29
N GLY A 24 -7.43 -8.23 -2.14
CA GLY A 24 -7.44 -7.94 -3.58
C GLY A 24 -7.60 -6.44 -3.90
N LYS A 25 -8.32 -5.72 -3.03
CA LYS A 25 -8.52 -4.27 -3.11
C LYS A 25 -7.23 -3.45 -3.01
N PHE A 26 -6.18 -4.00 -2.39
CA PHE A 26 -4.87 -3.35 -2.37
C PHE A 26 -4.30 -3.19 -3.78
N TYR A 27 -4.41 -4.20 -4.63
CA TYR A 27 -3.95 -4.13 -6.02
C TYR A 27 -4.76 -3.14 -6.86
N GLU A 28 -6.07 -3.01 -6.58
CA GLU A 28 -6.91 -1.98 -7.19
C GLU A 28 -6.44 -0.57 -6.81
N TYR A 29 -6.07 -0.36 -5.54
CA TYR A 29 -5.55 0.92 -5.05
C TYR A 29 -4.18 1.26 -5.64
N LEU A 30 -3.28 0.29 -5.76
CA LEU A 30 -1.99 0.49 -6.43
C LEU A 30 -2.21 0.94 -7.88
N SER A 31 -3.16 0.31 -8.57
CA SER A 31 -3.50 0.64 -9.97
C SER A 31 -4.17 2.01 -10.12
N SER A 32 -4.74 2.58 -9.06
CA SER A 32 -5.39 3.90 -9.11
C SER A 32 -4.39 5.06 -9.04
N GLY A 33 -3.14 4.79 -8.63
CA GLY A 33 -2.11 5.81 -8.44
C GLY A 33 -2.49 6.90 -7.43
N THR A 34 -3.32 6.56 -6.45
CA THR A 34 -3.79 7.47 -5.40
C THR A 34 -3.03 7.19 -4.09
N HIS A 35 -2.79 8.20 -3.25
CA HIS A 35 -2.17 8.00 -1.94
C HIS A 35 -2.93 6.95 -1.14
N ILE A 36 -2.23 5.92 -0.65
CA ILE A 36 -2.81 4.85 0.15
C ILE A 36 -2.46 5.07 1.62
N PHE A 37 -3.47 5.16 2.47
CA PHE A 37 -3.30 5.06 3.92
C PHE A 37 -3.73 3.66 4.35
N ALA A 38 -2.77 2.82 4.72
CA ALA A 38 -3.04 1.51 5.28
C ALA A 38 -3.04 1.57 6.81
N ILE A 39 -4.09 1.01 7.41
CA ILE A 39 -4.22 0.79 8.84
C ILE A 39 -4.21 -0.72 9.06
N VAL A 40 -3.12 -1.21 9.64
CA VAL A 40 -2.91 -2.63 9.93
C VAL A 40 -3.06 -2.84 11.43
N THR A 41 -4.08 -3.57 11.83
CA THR A 41 -4.27 -3.99 13.23
C THR A 41 -3.54 -5.30 13.50
N GLY A 42 -3.47 -5.69 14.77
CA GLY A 42 -2.85 -6.95 15.19
C GLY A 42 -1.56 -6.75 15.97
N ASN A 43 -0.90 -7.87 16.29
CA ASN A 43 0.24 -7.91 17.21
C ASN A 43 1.58 -8.14 16.50
N LYS A 44 1.60 -8.26 15.17
CA LYS A 44 2.82 -8.44 14.38
C LYS A 44 3.11 -7.21 13.52
N GLY A 45 4.31 -6.65 13.65
CA GLY A 45 4.80 -5.57 12.79
C GLY A 45 5.43 -6.09 11.49
N ASN A 46 5.76 -5.17 10.58
CA ASN A 46 6.37 -5.46 9.28
C ASN A 46 5.52 -6.38 8.40
N SER A 47 4.23 -6.08 8.30
CA SER A 47 3.33 -6.73 7.35
C SER A 47 3.79 -6.57 5.90
N GLU A 48 3.39 -7.52 5.04
CA GLU A 48 3.63 -7.43 3.59
C GLU A 48 3.02 -6.15 2.99
N ILE A 49 1.91 -5.67 3.55
CA ILE A 49 1.29 -4.40 3.14
C ILE A 49 2.22 -3.22 3.39
N ARG A 50 2.89 -3.17 4.55
CA ARG A 50 3.91 -2.13 4.83
C ARG A 50 5.04 -2.20 3.81
N GLU A 51 5.58 -3.39 3.60
CA GLU A 51 6.67 -3.60 2.66
C GLU A 51 6.31 -3.13 1.25
N TYR A 52 5.12 -3.51 0.76
CA TYR A 52 4.67 -3.12 -0.57
C TYR A 52 4.43 -1.63 -0.68
N ILE A 53 3.73 -1.01 0.27
CA ILE A 53 3.52 0.45 0.28
C ILE A 53 4.84 1.22 0.25
N GLN A 54 5.85 0.76 0.99
CA GLN A 54 7.17 1.36 0.99
C GLN A 54 7.90 1.16 -0.34
N LYS A 55 7.89 -0.05 -0.90
CA LYS A 55 8.54 -0.36 -2.19
C LYS A 55 7.93 0.42 -3.35
N THR A 56 6.61 0.51 -3.40
CA THR A 56 5.87 1.22 -4.46
C THR A 56 5.82 2.72 -4.25
N ASN A 57 6.27 3.22 -3.09
CA ASN A 57 6.13 4.60 -2.66
C ASN A 57 4.69 5.13 -2.81
N SER A 58 3.70 4.28 -2.54
CA SER A 58 2.29 4.56 -2.83
C SER A 58 1.54 5.21 -1.67
N GLY A 59 2.19 5.44 -0.53
CA GLY A 59 1.59 6.09 0.63
C GLY A 59 2.20 5.62 1.95
N ILE A 60 1.36 5.43 2.97
CA ILE A 60 1.78 5.22 4.36
C ILE A 60 1.08 4.02 4.95
N CYS A 61 1.81 3.29 5.79
CA CYS A 61 1.28 2.19 6.56
C CYS A 61 1.43 2.48 8.06
N TYR A 62 0.31 2.51 8.77
CA TYR A 62 0.26 2.48 10.23
C TYR A 62 0.06 1.04 10.68
N GLU A 63 0.94 0.54 11.54
CA GLU A 63 0.80 -0.76 12.17
C GLU A 63 0.59 -0.62 13.67
N PHE A 64 -0.47 -1.25 14.19
CA PHE A 64 -0.78 -1.20 15.61
C PHE A 64 0.33 -1.80 16.48
N ALA A 65 1.05 -2.81 15.97
CA ALA A 65 2.22 -3.38 16.62
C ALA A 65 3.36 -2.36 16.83
N ASN A 66 3.42 -1.31 15.99
CA ASN A 66 4.43 -0.24 16.03
C ASN A 66 3.80 1.14 16.35
N LYS A 67 2.65 1.14 17.04
CA LYS A 67 1.76 2.31 17.20
C LYS A 67 2.44 3.59 17.69
N GLU A 68 3.45 3.50 18.57
CA GLU A 68 4.09 4.67 19.15
C GLU A 68 4.83 5.49 18.09
N HIS A 69 5.51 4.81 17.15
CA HIS A 69 6.21 5.45 16.05
C HIS A 69 5.26 5.79 14.91
N ASP A 70 4.45 4.81 14.48
CA ASP A 70 3.64 4.95 13.27
C ASP A 70 2.51 5.98 13.44
N TYR A 71 2.06 6.24 14.67
CA TYR A 71 1.05 7.28 14.92
C TYR A 71 1.56 8.68 14.56
N GLU A 72 2.78 9.02 14.98
CA GLU A 72 3.37 10.32 14.67
C GLU A 72 3.65 10.47 13.17
N VAL A 73 4.11 9.39 12.51
CA VAL A 73 4.30 9.38 11.06
C VAL A 73 2.98 9.62 10.33
N LEU A 74 1.92 8.89 10.69
CA LEU A 74 0.59 9.04 10.08
C LEU A 74 0.04 10.46 10.27
N LYS A 75 0.10 10.98 11.50
CA LYS A 75 -0.37 12.33 11.84
C LYS A 75 0.35 13.40 11.02
N ASN A 76 1.67 13.37 10.96
CA ASN A 76 2.46 14.37 10.24
C ASN A 76 2.15 14.36 8.74
N ASN A 77 1.99 13.18 8.16
CA ASN A 77 1.64 13.06 6.75
C ASN A 77 0.21 13.51 6.44
N ILE A 78 -0.77 13.24 7.32
CA ILE A 78 -2.13 13.77 7.16
C ILE A 78 -2.08 15.30 7.11
N ILE A 79 -1.33 15.91 8.04
CA ILE A 79 -1.16 17.37 8.09
C ILE A 79 -0.52 17.88 6.80
N GLU A 80 0.56 17.24 6.34
CA GLU A 80 1.26 17.63 5.12
C GLU A 80 0.37 17.54 3.87
N LEU A 81 -0.32 16.42 3.68
CA LEU A 81 -1.24 16.25 2.55
C LEU A 81 -2.40 17.25 2.61
N TYR A 82 -2.90 17.54 3.81
CA TYR A 82 -3.96 18.52 3.99
C TYR A 82 -3.49 19.94 3.64
N ILE A 83 -2.28 20.33 4.06
CA ILE A 83 -1.67 21.62 3.69
C ILE A 83 -1.52 21.72 2.17
N ARG A 84 -0.95 20.70 1.52
CA ARG A 84 -0.83 20.67 0.05
C ARG A 84 -2.19 20.79 -0.65
N TYR A 85 -3.23 20.18 -0.08
CA TYR A 85 -4.59 20.29 -0.59
C TYR A 85 -5.16 21.72 -0.51
N ILE A 86 -5.07 22.36 0.65
CA ILE A 86 -5.60 23.74 0.81
C ILE A 86 -4.81 24.78 0.01
N ASP A 87 -3.52 24.53 -0.23
CA ASP A 87 -2.65 25.40 -1.03
C ASP A 87 -2.80 25.18 -2.55
N GLY A 88 -3.64 24.22 -2.97
CA GLY A 88 -3.82 23.87 -4.38
C GLY A 88 -2.63 23.12 -5.01
N ASN A 89 -1.69 22.65 -4.19
CA ASN A 89 -0.47 21.95 -4.58
C ASN A 89 -0.56 20.44 -4.32
N PHE A 90 -1.77 19.88 -4.27
CA PHE A 90 -1.94 18.44 -4.07
C PHE A 90 -1.49 17.67 -5.31
N SER A 91 -0.63 16.68 -5.10
CA SER A 91 -0.19 15.76 -6.14
C SER A 91 -0.39 14.31 -5.71
N ALA A 92 -0.60 13.45 -6.71
CA ALA A 92 -0.54 12.00 -6.54
C ALA A 92 0.84 11.58 -5.95
N PRO A 93 0.93 10.40 -5.31
CA PRO A 93 2.22 9.88 -4.86
C PRO A 93 3.18 9.72 -6.05
N GLU A 94 4.46 9.96 -5.80
CA GLU A 94 5.52 9.67 -6.77
C GLU A 94 5.80 8.17 -6.75
N LEU A 95 5.06 7.42 -7.56
CA LEU A 95 5.09 5.97 -7.53
C LEU A 95 6.41 5.41 -8.05
N ASN A 96 6.87 4.32 -7.43
CA ASN A 96 7.97 3.53 -7.97
C ASN A 96 7.43 2.58 -9.05
N GLU A 97 7.43 3.05 -10.30
CA GLU A 97 6.91 2.32 -11.46
C GLU A 97 7.52 0.92 -11.61
N LYS A 98 8.83 0.78 -11.37
CA LYS A 98 9.53 -0.51 -11.45
C LYS A 98 8.99 -1.54 -10.45
N GLU A 99 8.64 -1.11 -9.24
CA GLU A 99 8.02 -2.00 -8.25
C GLU A 99 6.54 -2.26 -8.57
N LEU A 100 5.82 -1.26 -9.09
CA LEU A 100 4.43 -1.43 -9.54
C LEU A 100 4.29 -2.42 -10.70
N GLU A 101 5.22 -2.42 -11.65
CA GLU A 101 5.21 -3.34 -12.78
C GLU A 101 5.20 -4.81 -12.32
N LYS A 102 5.82 -5.13 -11.18
CA LYS A 102 5.81 -6.51 -10.64
C LYS A 102 4.40 -6.98 -10.28
N PHE A 103 3.51 -6.04 -9.98
CA PHE A 103 2.11 -6.31 -9.65
C PHE A 103 1.17 -6.23 -10.87
N ASN A 104 1.71 -5.94 -12.06
CA ASN A 104 0.93 -5.95 -13.29
C ASN A 104 0.44 -7.37 -13.60
N TYR A 105 -0.84 -7.51 -13.94
CA TYR A 105 -1.47 -8.79 -14.26
C TYR A 105 -0.70 -9.59 -15.33
N ALA A 106 -0.20 -8.94 -16.38
CA ALA A 106 0.59 -9.59 -17.44
C ALA A 106 1.90 -10.17 -16.89
N ASN A 107 2.54 -9.48 -15.95
CA ASN A 107 3.78 -9.93 -15.33
C ASN A 107 3.54 -11.08 -14.34
N ILE A 108 2.49 -10.99 -13.50
CA ILE A 108 2.11 -12.06 -12.57
C ILE A 108 1.71 -13.32 -13.34
N SER A 109 0.82 -13.21 -14.33
CA SER A 109 0.39 -14.35 -15.16
C SER A 109 1.56 -14.95 -15.94
N GLY A 110 2.47 -14.12 -16.46
CA GLY A 110 3.70 -14.58 -17.10
C GLY A 110 4.64 -15.33 -16.16
N GLN A 111 4.77 -14.90 -14.90
CA GLN A 111 5.55 -15.61 -13.87
C GLN A 111 4.93 -16.98 -13.57
N LEU A 112 3.61 -17.02 -13.34
CA LEU A 112 2.88 -18.26 -13.10
C LEU A 112 3.03 -19.25 -14.27
N TYR A 113 2.87 -18.78 -15.50
CA TYR A 113 3.06 -19.61 -16.69
C TYR A 113 4.45 -20.23 -16.75
N ARG A 114 5.51 -19.45 -16.46
CA ARG A 114 6.89 -19.95 -16.43
C ARG A 114 7.10 -21.03 -15.36
N LEU A 115 6.52 -20.85 -14.17
CA LEU A 115 6.61 -21.82 -13.08
C LEU A 115 5.96 -23.16 -13.46
N ILE A 116 4.75 -23.12 -14.01
CA ILE A 116 4.04 -24.31 -14.49
C ILE A 116 4.84 -25.03 -15.58
N LYS A 117 5.52 -24.27 -16.45
CA LYS A 117 6.37 -24.82 -17.50
C LYS A 117 7.69 -25.40 -17.00
N SER A 118 8.24 -24.91 -15.88
CA SER A 118 9.51 -25.38 -15.33
C SER A 118 9.39 -26.64 -14.48
N GLU A 119 8.17 -27.01 -14.07
CA GLU A 119 7.89 -28.29 -13.36
C GLU A 119 7.58 -29.45 -14.31
N ASN A 120 7.54 -29.21 -15.63
CA ASN A 120 7.44 -30.23 -16.69
C ASN A 120 8.76 -30.36 -17.45
#